data_AF-A0A7S3U3D4-F1
#
_entry.id   AF-A0A7S3U3D4-F1
#
_cell.length_a   1.000
_cell.length_b   1.000
_cell.length_c   1.000
_cell.angle_alpha   90.00
_cell.angle_beta   90.00
_cell.angle_gamma   90.00
#
_symmetry.space_group_name_H-M   'P 1'
#
loop_
_entity.id
_entity.type
_entity.pdbx_description
1 polymer ?
#
loop_
_entity_poly.entity_id
_entity_poly.type
_entity_poly.pdbx_seq_one_letter_code
_entity_poly.pdbx_strand_id
1 'polypeptide(L)'
;ACAAAAIPEGLPAVVTTCLALGTRRMAAKNAIVRYLPSVETLGTTAVICSDKTGTLTTSQMAVRKVLTLDSKGQPRLAHSHATGYDPTIDGMLEGANAEAIGTAELPVHERHSEPLQSLAAVCAICNHAHVHFSEPDASSALVVEGGLWTHSGEPTEAALRSLVEKIGIDGV
;
A
#
# COMPACT_ATOMS: atom_id res chain seq x y z
N ALA A 1 32.55 45.80 -33.40
CA ALA A 1 32.72 44.35 -33.23
C ALA A 1 32.49 43.86 -31.79
N CYS A 2 31.88 44.63 -30.88
CA CYS A 2 31.78 44.25 -29.45
C CYS A 2 30.47 43.54 -29.05
N ALA A 3 29.47 43.39 -29.93
CA ALA A 3 28.19 42.78 -29.56
C ALA A 3 28.24 41.25 -29.45
N ALA A 4 29.04 40.58 -30.29
CA ALA A 4 29.15 39.11 -30.32
C ALA A 4 29.99 38.53 -29.15
N ALA A 5 30.81 39.33 -28.47
CA ALA A 5 31.63 38.87 -27.34
C ALA A 5 30.87 38.89 -26.00
N ALA A 6 29.73 39.60 -25.92
CA ALA A 6 28.98 39.79 -24.68
C ALA A 6 27.81 38.81 -24.51
N ILE A 7 27.32 38.21 -25.60
CA ILE A 7 26.20 37.27 -25.57
C ILE A 7 26.77 35.86 -25.65
N PRO A 8 26.60 35.03 -24.61
CA PRO A 8 27.09 33.66 -24.65
C PRO A 8 26.12 32.79 -25.48
N GLU A 9 26.26 32.83 -26.81
CA GLU A 9 25.40 32.11 -27.76
C GLU A 9 25.38 30.58 -27.55
N GLY A 10 26.45 30.02 -26.96
CA GLY A 10 26.54 28.60 -26.63
C GLY A 10 25.92 28.19 -25.29
N LEU A 11 25.61 29.15 -24.41
CA LEU A 11 25.07 28.85 -23.07
C LEU A 11 23.70 28.15 -23.12
N PRO A 12 22.73 28.57 -23.97
CA PRO A 12 21.45 27.87 -24.09
C PRO A 12 21.62 26.40 -24.51
N ALA A 13 22.59 26.10 -25.37
CA ALA A 13 22.89 24.73 -25.79
C ALA A 13 23.44 23.90 -24.63
N VAL A 14 24.43 24.43 -23.89
CA VAL A 14 25.04 23.74 -22.74
C VAL A 14 24.01 23.49 -21.64
N VAL A 15 23.17 24.48 -21.31
CA VAL A 15 22.12 24.34 -20.30
C VAL A 15 21.11 23.28 -20.73
N THR A 16 20.67 23.30 -21.99
CA THR A 16 19.72 22.30 -22.52
C THR A 16 20.30 20.89 -22.48
N THR A 17 21.57 20.70 -22.86
CA THR A 17 22.24 19.39 -22.78
C THR A 17 22.36 18.90 -21.33
N CYS A 18 22.70 19.81 -20.39
CA CYS A 18 22.79 19.49 -18.98
C CYS A 18 21.42 19.04 -18.42
N LEU A 19 20.36 19.79 -18.69
CA LEU A 19 18.99 19.47 -18.28
C LEU A 19 18.51 18.15 -18.91
N ALA A 20 18.79 17.92 -20.20
CA ALA A 20 18.44 16.69 -20.90
C ALA A 20 19.09 15.45 -20.28
N LEU A 21 20.39 15.55 -19.94
CA LEU A 21 21.10 14.48 -19.24
C LEU A 21 20.53 14.26 -17.83
N GLY A 22 20.15 15.33 -17.12
CA GLY A 22 19.45 15.29 -15.85
C GLY A 22 18.11 14.56 -15.94
N THR A 23 17.27 14.90 -16.93
CA THR A 23 15.98 14.23 -17.16
C THR A 23 16.14 12.75 -17.47
N ARG A 24 17.18 12.34 -18.21
CA ARG A 24 17.46 10.92 -18.46
C ARG A 24 17.78 10.17 -17.16
N ARG A 25 18.54 10.78 -16.26
CA ARG A 25 18.85 10.19 -14.93
C ARG A 25 17.60 10.11 -14.03
N MET A 26 16.71 11.11 -14.10
CA MET A 26 15.44 11.10 -13.37
C MET A 26 14.47 10.03 -13.90
N ALA A 27 14.40 9.85 -15.23
CA ALA A 27 13.57 8.81 -15.84
C ALA A 27 14.00 7.40 -15.41
N ALA A 28 15.30 7.14 -15.27
CA ALA A 28 15.82 5.88 -14.72
C ALA A 28 15.43 5.63 -13.25
N LYS A 29 14.93 6.65 -12.54
CA LYS A 29 14.40 6.57 -11.17
C LYS A 29 12.88 6.75 -11.13
N ASN A 30 12.18 6.39 -12.21
CA ASN A 30 10.72 6.50 -12.33
C ASN A 30 10.15 7.94 -12.25
N ALA A 31 10.97 8.97 -12.50
CA ALA A 31 10.53 10.37 -12.56
C ALA A 31 10.53 10.88 -14.00
N ILE A 32 9.35 10.91 -14.62
CA ILE A 32 9.16 11.36 -16.00
C ILE A 32 8.99 12.88 -16.02
N VAL A 33 10.03 13.59 -16.44
CA VAL A 33 10.02 15.05 -16.56
C VAL A 33 9.47 15.46 -17.92
N ARG A 34 8.36 16.18 -17.95
CA ARG A 34 7.72 16.67 -19.18
C ARG A 34 8.31 18.00 -19.68
N TYR A 35 8.91 18.78 -18.79
CA TYR A 35 9.48 20.10 -19.10
C TYR A 35 10.91 20.20 -18.56
N LEU A 36 11.89 20.42 -19.45
CA LEU A 36 13.32 20.46 -19.06
C LEU A 36 13.64 21.46 -17.93
N PRO A 37 13.08 22.68 -17.89
CA PRO A 37 13.37 23.62 -16.80
C PRO A 37 12.92 23.13 -15.42
N SER A 38 11.95 22.20 -15.36
CA SER A 38 11.46 21.67 -14.08
C SER A 38 12.53 20.91 -13.28
N VAL A 39 13.58 20.40 -13.96
CA VAL A 39 14.71 19.74 -13.29
C VAL A 39 15.43 20.71 -12.34
N GLU A 40 15.61 21.96 -12.76
CA GLU A 40 16.26 23.00 -11.95
C GLU A 40 15.34 23.48 -10.82
N THR A 41 14.07 23.77 -11.14
CA THR A 41 13.08 24.24 -10.15
C THR A 41 12.84 23.21 -9.03
N LEU A 42 12.91 21.92 -9.34
CA LEU A 42 12.80 20.87 -8.33
C LEU A 42 13.93 20.96 -7.29
N GLY A 43 15.13 21.40 -7.69
CA GLY A 43 16.27 21.58 -6.79
C GLY A 43 16.09 22.71 -5.76
N THR A 44 15.25 23.70 -6.06
CA THR A 44 14.95 24.83 -5.16
C THR A 44 13.58 24.71 -4.48
N THR A 45 12.94 23.55 -4.54
CA THR A 45 11.60 23.36 -3.96
C THR A 45 11.67 23.35 -2.43
N ALA A 46 10.98 24.29 -1.78
CA ALA A 46 10.94 24.41 -0.33
C ALA A 46 9.74 23.69 0.32
N VAL A 47 8.66 23.46 -0.44
CA VAL A 47 7.41 22.85 0.04
C VAL A 47 6.94 21.78 -0.93
N ILE A 48 6.61 20.60 -0.42
CA ILE A 48 6.05 19.49 -1.20
C ILE A 48 4.61 19.26 -0.75
N CYS A 49 3.65 19.53 -1.63
CA CYS A 49 2.26 19.16 -1.45
C CYS A 49 2.02 17.81 -2.13
N SER A 50 1.93 16.74 -1.34
CA SER A 50 1.58 15.40 -1.83
C SER A 50 0.12 15.10 -1.55
N ASP A 51 -0.54 14.43 -2.49
CA ASP A 51 -1.81 13.78 -2.20
C ASP A 51 -1.57 12.56 -1.29
N LYS A 52 -2.60 12.13 -0.56
CA LYS A 52 -2.54 10.98 0.34
C LYS A 52 -2.74 9.67 -0.42
N THR A 53 -3.91 9.52 -1.04
CA THR A 53 -4.35 8.23 -1.59
C THR A 53 -3.66 7.98 -2.92
N GLY A 54 -2.95 6.86 -3.04
CA GLY A 54 -2.23 6.50 -4.27
C GLY A 54 -0.89 7.22 -4.47
N THR A 55 -0.47 8.09 -3.53
CA THR A 55 0.89 8.66 -3.50
C THR A 55 1.60 8.33 -2.19
N LEU A 56 1.09 8.80 -1.03
CA LEU A 56 1.65 8.44 0.27
C LEU A 56 1.22 7.05 0.74
N THR A 57 0.02 6.61 0.35
CA THR A 57 -0.48 5.27 0.62
C THR A 57 -0.52 4.45 -0.67
N THR A 58 -0.39 3.13 -0.53
CA THR A 58 -0.47 2.17 -1.65
C THR A 58 -1.87 2.05 -2.25
N SER A 59 -2.85 2.84 -1.76
CA SER A 59 -4.29 2.71 -2.08
C SER A 59 -4.85 1.29 -1.88
N GLN A 60 -4.16 0.47 -1.08
CA GLN A 60 -4.63 -0.85 -0.69
C GLN A 60 -5.14 -0.76 0.75
N MET A 61 -6.40 -1.12 0.96
CA MET A 61 -6.98 -1.18 2.29
C MET A 61 -6.69 -2.54 2.92
N ALA A 62 -6.36 -2.51 4.21
CA ALA A 62 -6.19 -3.70 5.04
C ALA A 62 -6.80 -3.45 6.41
N VAL A 63 -7.48 -4.45 6.95
CA VAL A 63 -7.89 -4.42 8.36
C VAL A 63 -6.62 -4.45 9.19
N ARG A 64 -6.55 -3.60 10.23
CA ARG A 64 -5.41 -3.49 11.16
C ARG A 64 -5.70 -4.05 12.54
N LYS A 65 -6.95 -3.96 12.98
CA LYS A 65 -7.37 -4.38 14.32
C LYS A 65 -8.80 -4.90 14.28
N VAL A 66 -9.06 -5.92 15.10
CA VAL A 66 -10.39 -6.51 15.29
C VAL A 66 -10.65 -6.61 16.77
N LEU A 67 -11.79 -6.11 17.23
CA LEU A 67 -12.21 -6.20 18.63
C LEU A 67 -13.37 -7.18 18.74
N THR A 68 -13.24 -8.17 19.62
CA THR A 68 -14.31 -9.11 19.96
C THR A 68 -14.55 -9.11 21.47
N LEU A 69 -15.70 -9.63 21.90
CA LEU A 69 -15.99 -9.88 23.31
C LEU A 69 -15.89 -11.38 23.56
N ASP A 70 -15.24 -11.77 24.66
CA ASP A 70 -15.23 -13.17 25.08
C ASP A 70 -16.58 -13.60 25.71
N SER A 71 -16.70 -14.88 26.07
CA SER A 71 -17.90 -15.42 26.71
C SER A 71 -18.23 -14.82 28.08
N LYS A 72 -17.28 -14.08 28.69
CA LYS A 72 -17.44 -13.35 29.95
C LYS A 72 -17.69 -11.85 29.72
N GLY A 73 -17.83 -11.41 28.48
CA GLY A 73 -18.02 -10.01 28.09
C GLY A 73 -16.76 -9.16 28.17
N GLN A 74 -15.57 -9.75 28.28
CA GLN A 74 -14.30 -9.03 28.30
C GLN A 74 -13.82 -8.72 26.88
N PRO A 75 -13.32 -7.50 26.61
CA PRO A 75 -12.83 -7.11 25.30
C PRO A 75 -11.50 -7.81 24.97
N ARG A 76 -11.40 -8.34 23.74
CA ARG A 76 -10.18 -8.92 23.16
C ARG A 76 -9.86 -8.21 21.85
N LEU A 77 -8.65 -7.66 21.76
CA LEU A 77 -8.18 -6.92 20.60
C LEU A 77 -7.16 -7.76 19.83
N ALA A 78 -7.48 -8.10 18.58
CA ALA A 78 -6.56 -8.71 17.63
C ALA A 78 -5.93 -7.63 16.74
N HIS A 79 -4.63 -7.71 16.43
CA HIS A 79 -3.92 -6.88 15.46
C HIS A 79 -3.52 -7.70 14.23
N SER A 80 -3.46 -7.00 13.10
CA SER A 80 -3.05 -7.53 11.80
C SER A 80 -1.99 -6.65 11.17
N HIS A 81 -0.89 -7.30 10.80
CA HIS A 81 0.24 -6.68 10.09
C HIS A 81 0.02 -6.66 8.58
N ALA A 82 -1.10 -7.22 8.11
CA ALA A 82 -1.55 -7.22 6.73
C ALA A 82 -1.27 -5.91 5.99
N THR A 83 -0.53 -6.03 4.89
CA THR A 83 -0.34 -4.99 3.89
C THR A 83 -1.04 -5.43 2.61
N GLY A 84 -2.12 -4.75 2.25
CA GLY A 84 -2.88 -5.06 1.04
C GLY A 84 -3.82 -6.26 1.17
N TYR A 85 -4.12 -6.87 0.03
CA TYR A 85 -5.18 -7.88 -0.10
C TYR A 85 -4.71 -9.32 0.04
N ASP A 86 -3.41 -9.54 0.22
CA ASP A 86 -2.84 -10.87 0.37
C ASP A 86 -3.52 -11.63 1.52
N PRO A 87 -4.21 -12.76 1.25
CA PRO A 87 -4.90 -13.56 2.26
C PRO A 87 -3.95 -14.49 3.02
N THR A 88 -2.64 -14.51 2.72
CA THR A 88 -1.69 -15.36 3.44
C THR A 88 -1.62 -15.01 4.92
N ILE A 89 -1.43 -16.07 5.71
CA ILE A 89 -1.55 -16.09 7.17
C ILE A 89 -0.43 -15.31 7.86
N ASP A 90 0.69 -15.05 7.17
CA ASP A 90 1.85 -14.33 7.72
C ASP A 90 1.52 -12.89 8.16
N GLY A 91 0.33 -12.38 7.84
CA GLY A 91 -0.16 -11.04 8.21
C GLY A 91 -1.11 -10.95 9.41
N MET A 92 -1.38 -12.02 10.18
CA MET A 92 -2.27 -11.97 11.34
C MET A 92 -1.88 -13.03 12.40
N LEU A 93 -1.55 -12.65 13.64
CA LEU A 93 -2.47 -12.56 14.79
C LEU A 93 -1.74 -12.00 16.03
N GLU A 94 -2.16 -10.85 16.60
CA GLU A 94 -1.68 -10.40 17.93
C GLU A 94 -2.81 -9.97 18.86
N GLY A 95 -2.84 -10.44 20.10
CA GLY A 95 -3.83 -9.99 21.06
C GLY A 95 -3.55 -10.51 22.47
N ALA A 96 -3.49 -9.55 23.39
CA ALA A 96 -3.45 -9.77 24.81
C ALA A 96 -4.55 -8.95 25.50
N ASN A 97 -4.88 -9.42 26.69
CA ASN A 97 -5.97 -8.99 27.55
C ASN A 97 -5.87 -7.51 27.91
N ALA A 98 -7.03 -6.89 28.11
CA ALA A 98 -7.27 -5.45 28.16
C ALA A 98 -6.67 -4.66 29.36
N GLU A 99 -5.47 -5.00 29.85
CA GLU A 99 -4.78 -4.20 30.89
C GLU A 99 -3.34 -3.81 30.58
N ALA A 100 -2.80 -4.18 29.42
CA ALA A 100 -1.52 -3.64 28.97
C ALA A 100 -1.60 -3.26 27.49
N ILE A 101 -1.32 -1.99 27.18
CA ILE A 101 -0.86 -1.57 25.86
C ILE A 101 0.52 -2.20 25.69
N GLY A 102 0.54 -3.48 25.36
CA GLY A 102 1.71 -4.32 25.19
C GLY A 102 1.47 -5.21 23.99
N THR A 103 2.28 -5.02 22.96
CA THR A 103 2.33 -5.82 21.73
C THR A 103 2.68 -7.27 22.09
N ALA A 104 1.72 -8.19 22.01
CA ALA A 104 1.96 -9.62 22.16
C ALA A 104 0.91 -10.45 21.41
N GLU A 105 1.41 -11.51 20.79
CA GLU A 105 0.81 -12.43 19.80
C GLU A 105 -0.48 -13.15 20.29
N LEU A 106 -1.40 -13.46 19.36
CA LEU A 106 -2.60 -14.28 19.61
C LEU A 106 -2.28 -15.74 19.24
N PRO A 107 -2.38 -16.71 20.16
CA PRO A 107 -2.11 -18.11 19.86
C PRO A 107 -3.05 -18.67 18.78
N VAL A 108 -2.51 -19.51 17.89
CA VAL A 108 -3.21 -20.19 16.77
C VAL A 108 -4.51 -20.88 17.21
N HIS A 109 -4.63 -21.27 18.48
CA HIS A 109 -5.80 -21.93 19.05
C HIS A 109 -7.06 -21.06 19.17
N GLU A 110 -6.98 -19.73 19.04
CA GLU A 110 -8.14 -18.84 19.20
C GLU A 110 -8.82 -18.41 17.90
N ARG A 111 -8.34 -18.89 16.74
CA ARG A 111 -8.95 -18.66 15.41
C ARG A 111 -10.38 -19.15 15.32
N HIS A 112 -10.70 -20.20 16.08
CA HIS A 112 -12.03 -20.81 16.13
C HIS A 112 -12.89 -20.28 17.29
N SER A 113 -12.54 -19.14 17.88
CA SER A 113 -13.43 -18.52 18.87
C SER A 113 -14.76 -18.14 18.21
N GLU A 114 -15.87 -18.55 18.81
CA GLU A 114 -17.22 -18.31 18.30
C GLU A 114 -17.48 -16.82 17.90
N PRO A 115 -17.03 -15.81 18.68
CA PRO A 115 -17.23 -14.41 18.32
C PRO A 115 -16.44 -14.00 17.06
N LEU A 116 -15.22 -14.52 16.88
CA LEU A 116 -14.37 -14.20 15.73
C LEU A 116 -14.90 -14.88 14.46
N GLN A 117 -15.37 -16.13 14.59
CA GLN A 117 -16.02 -16.88 13.51
C GLN A 117 -17.33 -16.22 13.08
N SER A 118 -18.14 -15.75 14.04
CA SER A 118 -19.38 -15.00 13.74
C SER A 118 -19.10 -13.69 13.04
N LEU A 119 -18.07 -12.94 13.48
CA LEU A 119 -17.64 -11.72 12.82
C LEU A 119 -17.17 -12.00 11.38
N ALA A 120 -16.34 -13.03 11.20
CA ALA A 120 -15.86 -13.44 9.88
C ALA A 120 -17.02 -13.84 8.95
N ALA A 121 -18.00 -14.59 9.46
CA ALA A 121 -19.19 -14.96 8.70
C ALA A 121 -20.00 -13.73 8.25
N VAL A 122 -20.19 -12.74 9.13
CA VAL A 122 -20.85 -11.46 8.77
C VAL A 122 -20.03 -10.72 7.70
N CYS A 123 -18.71 -10.61 7.86
CA CYS A 123 -17.83 -9.99 6.87
C CYS A 123 -17.78 -10.74 5.54
N ALA A 124 -18.09 -12.03 5.52
CA ALA A 124 -18.14 -12.85 4.31
C ALA A 124 -19.47 -12.69 3.56
N ILE A 125 -20.59 -12.65 4.28
CA ILE A 125 -21.95 -12.61 3.71
C ILE A 125 -22.35 -11.17 3.33
N CYS A 126 -21.99 -10.19 4.15
CA CYS A 126 -22.31 -8.77 3.90
C CYS A 126 -21.24 -8.08 3.04
N ASN A 127 -20.79 -8.74 1.97
CA ASN A 127 -19.65 -8.30 1.17
C ASN A 127 -19.79 -8.74 -0.29
N HIS A 128 -19.60 -7.80 -1.23
CA HIS A 128 -19.65 -8.08 -2.68
C HIS A 128 -18.28 -8.03 -3.35
N ALA A 129 -17.22 -7.73 -2.60
CA ALA A 129 -15.87 -7.67 -3.13
C ALA A 129 -15.23 -9.06 -3.21
N HIS A 130 -14.42 -9.23 -4.26
CA HIS A 130 -13.63 -10.43 -4.48
C HIS A 130 -12.16 -10.09 -4.57
N VAL A 131 -11.34 -10.91 -3.95
CA VAL A 131 -9.88 -10.84 -3.99
C VAL A 131 -9.37 -11.92 -4.94
N HIS A 132 -8.50 -11.54 -5.87
CA HIS A 132 -7.96 -12.44 -6.89
C HIS A 132 -6.45 -12.27 -7.01
N PHE A 133 -5.76 -13.37 -7.31
CA PHE A 133 -4.34 -13.38 -7.57
C PHE A 133 -4.10 -13.13 -9.06
N SER A 134 -3.38 -12.05 -9.37
CA SER A 134 -2.89 -11.80 -10.73
C SER A 134 -1.47 -12.30 -10.84
N GLU A 135 -1.22 -13.19 -11.80
CA GLU A 135 0.14 -13.58 -12.16
C GLU A 135 0.94 -12.36 -12.64
N PRO A 136 2.26 -12.34 -12.42
CA PRO A 136 3.11 -11.24 -12.84
C PRO A 136 3.13 -11.18 -14.38
N ASP A 137 2.58 -10.10 -14.91
CA ASP A 137 2.54 -9.86 -16.35
C ASP A 137 3.94 -9.45 -16.83
N ALA A 138 4.54 -10.24 -17.73
CA ALA A 138 5.90 -10.02 -18.22
C ALA A 138 6.10 -8.66 -18.94
N SER A 139 5.01 -7.98 -19.30
CA SER A 139 4.97 -6.66 -19.93
C SER A 139 4.86 -5.48 -18.95
N SER A 140 4.57 -5.71 -17.67
CA SER A 140 4.48 -4.64 -16.67
C SER A 140 5.86 -4.31 -16.13
N ALA A 141 6.31 -3.06 -16.28
CA ALA A 141 7.60 -2.59 -15.76
C ALA A 141 7.72 -2.65 -14.21
N LEU A 142 6.61 -2.90 -13.52
CA LEU A 142 6.54 -3.21 -12.09
C LEU A 142 6.33 -4.71 -11.93
N VAL A 143 7.33 -5.51 -12.29
CA VAL A 143 7.33 -6.94 -12.01
C VAL A 143 7.48 -7.11 -10.50
N VAL A 144 6.38 -7.41 -9.81
CA VAL A 144 6.45 -7.90 -8.42
C VAL A 144 6.78 -9.39 -8.50
N GLU A 145 8.00 -9.77 -8.11
CA GLU A 145 8.40 -11.17 -7.95
C GLU A 145 7.46 -11.82 -6.91
N GLY A 146 6.48 -12.61 -7.38
CA GLY A 146 5.46 -13.25 -6.52
C GLY A 146 4.00 -13.02 -6.92
N GLY A 147 3.73 -12.26 -7.99
CA GLY A 147 2.35 -11.91 -8.38
C GLY A 147 1.72 -10.89 -7.44
N LEU A 148 0.54 -10.38 -7.79
CA LEU A 148 -0.13 -9.32 -7.02
C LEU A 148 -1.55 -9.72 -6.68
N TRP A 149 -1.88 -9.67 -5.38
CA TRP A 149 -3.25 -9.74 -4.92
C TRP A 149 -3.98 -8.43 -5.23
N THR A 150 -5.02 -8.56 -6.04
CA THR A 150 -5.86 -7.47 -6.50
C THR A 150 -7.31 -7.72 -6.09
N HIS A 151 -8.15 -6.69 -6.22
CA HIS A 151 -9.54 -6.78 -5.81
C HIS A 151 -10.48 -6.26 -6.89
N SER A 152 -11.72 -6.74 -6.82
CA SER A 152 -12.88 -6.21 -7.53
C SER A 152 -13.93 -5.83 -6.50
N GLY A 153 -14.61 -4.69 -6.68
CA GLY A 153 -15.50 -4.12 -5.67
C GLY A 153 -14.85 -2.98 -4.88
N GLU A 154 -15.44 -2.60 -3.75
CA GLU A 154 -14.89 -1.51 -2.93
C GLU A 154 -13.62 -1.95 -2.18
N PRO A 155 -12.58 -1.10 -2.07
CA PRO A 155 -11.36 -1.41 -1.31
C PRO A 155 -11.61 -1.81 0.14
N THR A 156 -12.62 -1.20 0.78
CA THR A 156 -13.07 -1.46 2.15
C THR A 156 -13.59 -2.89 2.30
N GLU A 157 -14.46 -3.30 1.38
CA GLU A 157 -15.03 -4.64 1.31
C GLU A 157 -13.95 -5.68 0.99
N ALA A 158 -13.05 -5.39 0.07
CA ALA A 158 -11.94 -6.28 -0.27
C ALA A 158 -10.99 -6.53 0.92
N ALA A 159 -10.79 -5.52 1.77
CA ALA A 159 -10.00 -5.67 3.00
C ALA A 159 -10.67 -6.63 3.99
N LEU A 160 -12.01 -6.57 4.12
CA LEU A 160 -12.78 -7.52 4.94
C LEU A 160 -12.74 -8.92 4.34
N ARG A 161 -12.73 -9.05 3.01
CA ARG A 161 -12.61 -10.36 2.36
C ARG A 161 -11.24 -10.99 2.64
N SER A 162 -10.15 -10.23 2.50
CA SER A 162 -8.81 -10.69 2.87
C SER A 162 -8.72 -11.08 4.35
N LEU A 163 -9.42 -10.35 5.24
CA LEU A 163 -9.51 -10.71 6.65
C LEU A 163 -10.20 -12.08 6.87
N VAL A 164 -11.31 -12.34 6.19
CA VAL A 164 -12.05 -13.60 6.30
C VAL A 164 -11.18 -14.79 5.91
N GLU A 165 -10.48 -14.69 4.78
CA GLU A 165 -9.57 -15.74 4.31
C GLU A 165 -8.41 -15.98 5.30
N LYS A 166 -7.94 -14.93 6.00
CA LYS A 166 -6.91 -15.04 7.05
C LYS A 166 -7.40 -15.71 8.33
N ILE A 167 -8.64 -15.43 8.73
CA ILE A 167 -9.25 -16.05 9.93
C ILE A 167 -9.47 -17.54 9.67
N GLY A 168 -9.92 -17.88 8.46
CA GLY A 168 -10.32 -19.24 8.09
C GLY A 168 -11.67 -19.58 8.73
N ILE A 169 -12.72 -19.68 7.92
CA ILE A 169 -14.05 -20.11 8.38
C ILE A 169 -14.19 -21.61 8.09
N ASP A 170 -14.51 -22.39 9.11
CA ASP A 170 -14.85 -23.80 8.92
C ASP A 170 -16.28 -23.90 8.36
N GLY A 171 -16.43 -24.28 7.10
CA GLY A 171 -17.74 -24.71 6.55
C GLY A 171 -18.57 -23.67 5.78
N VAL A 172 -17.92 -22.73 5.09
CA VAL A 172 -18.54 -21.98 3.97
C VAL A 172 -17.88 -22.37 2.66
#